data_AF-A0A3B3R7M2-F1
#
_entry.id   AF-A0A3B3R7M2-F1
#
_cell.length_a   1.000
_cell.length_b   1.000
_cell.length_c   1.000
_cell.angle_alpha   90.00
_cell.angle_beta   90.00
_cell.angle_gamma   90.00
#
_symmetry.space_group_name_H-M   'P 1'
#
loop_
_entity.id
_entity.type
_entity.pdbx_description
1 polymer ?
#
loop_
_entity_poly.entity_id
_entity_poly.type
_entity_poly.pdbx_seq_one_letter_code
_entity_poly.pdbx_strand_id
1 'polypeptide(L)'
;MRRLGCHRIGLLWKGLLLFLAAAFAGQLLGIIFNKSAERPPSLFSLPSMDSLAPPLGLCQVRTHVMFLKTHKTASSTVLNVLYRFGEERGLQFALPLGYQFGYPMHFIAHRVKGYRGPRAVEFSIMGNHMRFNKVEVEKVMPADTFYFSIIRDPVALAESSYGYYKAVAPAFKRSKGLADFASDPWRYYDPRLRNNHYARNLLWFDFGLDHNSNFSLPLAKRGEAVVRRSFSLILISEYFDESMVLLRHALCWPLDAVVSFSLNARQAGASRGSFGGRLTLTEEQKQKLREWNALDWHLYVSFNRTFWEKVELFGKARMDTEVALLRTRRGVMARICLQDDGRPVEASRIQDKAIRPFQSGMVKILGYMLRSDLDNATYHACLRMIRPEIQYKDFLDAKQFPRPLQPSVLGAGSLRRELQPPRRAEQRPVRGTRIDLDRLGLGLNQTAPLAGRKRPLR
;
A
#
# COMPACT_ATOMS: atom_id res chain seq x y z
N MET A 1 41.25 -77.76 -16.62
CA MET A 1 40.35 -76.66 -17.06
C MET A 1 39.88 -75.86 -15.85
N ARG A 2 39.76 -74.54 -16.02
CA ARG A 2 39.52 -73.48 -15.01
C ARG A 2 38.11 -73.52 -14.38
N ARG A 3 37.98 -73.01 -13.13
CA ARG A 3 37.21 -71.81 -12.68
C ARG A 3 37.04 -71.86 -11.15
N LEU A 4 37.73 -71.04 -10.34
CA LEU A 4 37.46 -69.64 -9.94
C LEU A 4 36.07 -69.38 -9.30
N GLY A 5 36.09 -69.19 -7.97
CA GLY A 5 35.71 -67.93 -7.33
C GLY A 5 34.25 -67.75 -6.89
N CYS A 6 33.90 -68.22 -5.69
CA CYS A 6 32.61 -67.93 -5.03
C CYS A 6 32.76 -67.22 -3.66
N HIS A 7 33.72 -66.29 -3.52
CA HIS A 7 33.93 -65.54 -2.26
C HIS A 7 33.76 -64.02 -2.37
N ARG A 8 33.37 -63.46 -3.52
CA ARG A 8 33.27 -61.99 -3.70
C ARG A 8 31.87 -61.39 -3.53
N ILE A 9 30.81 -62.19 -3.41
CA ILE A 9 29.42 -61.67 -3.37
C ILE A 9 29.04 -61.17 -1.96
N GLY A 10 29.57 -61.79 -0.90
CA GLY A 10 29.25 -61.41 0.49
C GLY A 10 29.81 -60.06 0.95
N LEU A 11 30.93 -59.61 0.38
CA LEU A 11 31.53 -58.30 0.70
C LEU A 11 30.80 -57.15 0.02
N LEU A 12 30.32 -57.35 -1.22
CA LEU A 12 29.58 -56.33 -1.96
C LEU A 12 28.22 -56.04 -1.33
N TRP A 13 27.52 -57.06 -0.83
CA TRP A 13 26.25 -56.89 -0.12
C TRP A 13 26.41 -56.18 1.24
N LYS A 14 27.48 -56.48 1.98
CA LYS A 14 27.80 -55.78 3.24
C LYS A 14 28.15 -54.31 3.01
N GLY A 15 28.87 -54.01 1.92
CA GLY A 15 29.15 -52.62 1.51
C GLY A 15 27.87 -51.86 1.14
N LEU A 16 26.96 -52.47 0.38
CA LEU A 16 25.71 -51.83 -0.03
C LEU A 16 24.79 -51.51 1.17
N LEU A 17 24.71 -52.41 2.16
CA LEU A 17 23.95 -52.19 3.39
C LEU A 17 24.54 -51.07 4.25
N LEU A 18 25.88 -50.96 4.33
CA LEU A 18 26.57 -49.86 5.01
C LEU A 18 26.31 -48.51 4.33
N PHE A 19 26.34 -48.47 2.98
CA PHE A 19 26.03 -47.25 2.23
C PHE A 19 24.57 -46.82 2.38
N LEU A 20 23.62 -47.76 2.38
CA LEU A 20 22.21 -47.45 2.62
C LEU A 20 21.96 -46.96 4.05
N ALA A 21 22.60 -47.56 5.05
CA ALA A 21 22.51 -47.11 6.44
C ALA A 21 23.12 -45.71 6.63
N ALA A 22 24.26 -45.41 6.01
CA ALA A 22 24.89 -44.10 6.06
C ALA A 22 24.06 -43.03 5.33
N ALA A 23 23.44 -43.36 4.19
CA ALA A 23 22.55 -42.45 3.48
C ALA A 23 21.28 -42.14 4.28
N PHE A 24 20.72 -43.14 4.97
CA PHE A 24 19.55 -42.97 5.82
C PHE A 24 19.88 -42.17 7.09
N ALA A 25 21.05 -42.40 7.70
CA ALA A 25 21.56 -41.60 8.81
C ALA A 25 21.86 -40.15 8.39
N GLY A 26 22.37 -39.93 7.18
CA GLY A 26 22.58 -38.60 6.60
C GLY A 26 21.27 -37.86 6.32
N GLN A 27 20.22 -38.57 5.89
CA GLN A 27 18.87 -37.99 5.74
C GLN A 27 18.23 -37.66 7.10
N LEU A 28 18.39 -38.52 8.11
CA LEU A 28 17.92 -38.25 9.48
C LEU A 28 18.67 -37.07 10.13
N LEU A 29 19.99 -36.97 9.96
CA LEU A 29 20.78 -35.81 10.40
C LEU A 29 20.42 -34.54 9.61
N GLY A 30 20.14 -34.64 8.31
CA GLY A 30 19.66 -33.54 7.47
C GLY A 30 18.25 -33.05 7.84
N ILE A 31 17.41 -33.92 8.41
CA ILE A 31 16.08 -33.60 8.93
C ILE A 31 16.17 -32.96 10.33
N ILE A 32 17.14 -33.36 11.16
CA ILE A 32 17.37 -32.77 12.49
C ILE A 32 18.06 -31.39 12.38
N PHE A 33 18.88 -31.18 11.35
CA PHE A 33 19.46 -29.86 10.99
C PHE A 33 18.60 -29.07 9.99
N ASN A 34 17.28 -29.26 10.00
CA ASN A 34 16.40 -28.27 9.40
C ASN A 34 16.46 -27.02 10.30
N LYS A 35 17.37 -26.12 9.94
CA LYS A 35 17.53 -24.76 10.45
C LYS A 35 16.22 -24.30 11.08
N SER A 36 16.23 -24.12 12.40
CA SER A 36 15.45 -23.07 13.02
C SER A 36 15.68 -21.83 12.18
N ALA A 37 14.73 -21.54 11.28
CA ALA A 37 14.71 -20.30 10.56
C ALA A 37 14.51 -19.24 11.64
N GLU A 38 15.63 -18.66 12.10
CA GLU A 38 15.61 -17.53 12.99
C GLU A 38 14.61 -16.54 12.41
N ARG A 39 13.52 -16.30 13.14
CA ARG A 39 12.58 -15.26 12.78
C ARG A 39 13.39 -13.98 12.63
N PRO A 40 13.24 -13.22 11.53
CA PRO A 40 13.94 -11.96 11.39
C PRO A 40 13.61 -11.12 12.64
N PRO A 41 14.63 -10.58 13.32
CA PRO A 41 14.42 -9.85 14.56
C PRO A 41 13.37 -8.76 14.38
N SER A 42 12.40 -8.79 15.29
CA SER A 42 11.31 -7.84 15.37
C SER A 42 11.85 -6.47 15.79
N LEU A 43 11.10 -5.40 15.53
CA LEU A 43 11.41 -4.07 16.09
C LEU A 43 11.57 -4.09 17.64
N PHE A 44 11.07 -5.13 18.33
CA PHE A 44 11.26 -5.36 19.76
C PHE A 44 12.69 -5.75 20.20
N SER A 45 13.62 -5.96 19.26
CA SER A 45 15.04 -6.19 19.62
C SER A 45 15.81 -4.88 19.90
N LEU A 46 15.24 -3.73 19.51
CA LEU A 46 15.71 -2.42 19.99
C LEU A 46 15.08 -2.15 21.37
N PRO A 47 15.72 -1.40 22.29
CA PRO A 47 15.16 -1.12 23.61
C PRO A 47 13.72 -0.64 23.47
N SER A 48 12.76 -1.49 23.87
CA SER A 48 11.33 -1.16 23.79
C SER A 48 11.04 -0.13 24.88
N MET A 49 10.39 0.97 24.48
CA MET A 49 9.85 1.94 25.44
C MET A 49 8.43 1.55 25.88
N ASP A 50 7.98 0.31 25.64
CA ASP A 50 6.69 -0.17 26.15
C ASP A 50 6.64 -0.12 27.69
N SER A 51 7.78 -0.14 28.38
CA SER A 51 7.88 0.07 29.84
C SER A 51 7.59 1.51 30.31
N LEU A 52 7.67 2.49 29.40
CA LEU A 52 7.36 3.90 29.66
C LEU A 52 5.97 4.31 29.15
N ALA A 53 5.33 3.46 28.33
CA ALA A 53 3.95 3.65 27.93
C ALA A 53 3.02 3.26 29.09
N PRO A 54 1.98 4.05 29.41
CA PRO A 54 0.95 3.61 30.34
C PRO A 54 0.39 2.27 29.84
N PRO A 55 0.21 1.26 30.72
CA PRO A 55 -0.39 0.00 30.31
C PRO A 55 -1.74 0.28 29.64
N LEU A 56 -1.88 -0.18 28.39
CA LEU A 56 -3.19 -0.39 27.81
C LEU A 56 -3.87 -1.36 28.77
N GLY A 57 -4.99 -1.00 29.41
CA GLY A 57 -5.65 -1.87 30.40
C GLY A 57 -6.02 -3.25 29.83
N LEU A 58 -6.84 -4.04 30.55
CA LEU A 58 -7.35 -5.33 30.05
C LEU A 58 -8.06 -5.17 28.69
N CYS A 59 -7.33 -5.35 27.59
CA CYS A 59 -7.84 -5.20 26.23
C CYS A 59 -7.13 -6.16 25.29
N GLN A 60 -7.88 -6.72 24.35
CA GLN A 60 -7.39 -7.79 23.46
C GLN A 60 -6.85 -7.21 22.17
N VAL A 61 -5.62 -7.62 21.81
CA VAL A 61 -4.98 -7.26 20.54
C VAL A 61 -5.90 -7.63 19.38
N ARG A 62 -6.32 -6.63 18.60
CA ARG A 62 -7.13 -6.82 17.40
C ARG A 62 -6.23 -7.19 16.22
N THR A 63 -6.49 -8.33 15.59
CA THR A 63 -5.78 -8.81 14.39
C THR A 63 -6.63 -8.74 13.13
N HIS A 64 -7.96 -8.79 13.25
CA HIS A 64 -8.90 -8.59 12.16
C HIS A 64 -9.16 -7.09 11.94
N VAL A 65 -8.58 -6.53 10.90
CA VAL A 65 -8.56 -5.09 10.65
C VAL A 65 -8.86 -4.78 9.19
N MET A 66 -9.88 -3.96 8.97
CA MET A 66 -10.19 -3.38 7.67
C MET A 66 -9.91 -1.89 7.69
N PHE A 67 -8.96 -1.46 6.87
CA PHE A 67 -8.63 -0.07 6.66
C PHE A 67 -9.12 0.37 5.29
N LEU A 68 -10.13 1.26 5.25
CA LEU A 68 -10.46 1.94 4.01
C LEU A 68 -9.40 3.02 3.76
N LYS A 69 -8.47 2.71 2.86
CA LYS A 69 -7.44 3.63 2.44
C LYS A 69 -8.00 4.67 1.46
N THR A 70 -8.27 5.87 1.96
CA THR A 70 -8.66 7.04 1.14
C THR A 70 -7.46 7.67 0.45
N HIS A 71 -7.69 8.38 -0.65
CA HIS A 71 -6.64 8.98 -1.44
C HIS A 71 -6.14 10.30 -0.82
N LYS A 72 -4.80 10.47 -0.79
CA LYS A 72 -4.12 11.74 -0.44
C LYS A 72 -4.31 12.23 1.00
N THR A 73 -4.56 11.30 1.92
CA THR A 73 -4.85 11.49 3.35
C THR A 73 -3.76 10.88 4.26
N ALA A 74 -2.50 10.87 3.83
CA ALA A 74 -1.40 10.16 4.52
C ALA A 74 -1.63 8.65 4.72
N SER A 75 -2.57 8.07 3.99
CA SER A 75 -3.03 6.69 4.15
C SER A 75 -2.00 5.61 3.76
N SER A 76 -0.99 5.93 2.94
CA SER A 76 0.15 5.02 2.70
C SER A 76 1.01 4.81 3.95
N THR A 77 1.11 5.80 4.84
CA THR A 77 1.82 5.67 6.13
C THR A 77 1.07 4.72 7.05
N VAL A 78 -0.26 4.88 7.14
CA VAL A 78 -1.12 3.98 7.92
C VAL A 78 -1.08 2.55 7.38
N LEU A 79 -1.12 2.38 6.05
CA LEU A 79 -1.00 1.05 5.44
C LEU A 79 0.36 0.39 5.73
N ASN A 80 1.46 1.15 5.75
CA ASN A 80 2.77 0.62 6.15
C ASN A 80 2.76 0.10 7.60
N VAL A 81 2.12 0.81 8.53
CA VAL A 81 1.91 0.37 9.91
C VAL A 81 1.16 -0.97 9.95
N LEU A 82 0.06 -1.11 9.20
CA LEU A 82 -0.71 -2.36 9.12
C LEU A 82 0.11 -3.52 8.54
N TYR A 83 0.85 -3.27 7.45
CA TYR A 83 1.71 -4.28 6.82
C TYR A 83 2.81 -4.76 7.77
N ARG A 84 3.46 -3.86 8.50
CA ARG A 84 4.47 -4.20 9.48
C ARG A 84 3.89 -5.06 10.60
N PHE A 85 2.80 -4.60 11.20
CA PHE A 85 2.15 -5.32 12.29
C PHE A 85 1.75 -6.75 11.89
N GLY A 86 1.14 -6.90 10.72
CA GLY A 86 0.73 -8.21 10.20
C GLY A 86 1.90 -9.08 9.75
N GLU A 87 2.92 -8.51 9.10
CA GLU A 87 4.11 -9.25 8.67
C GLU A 87 4.84 -9.88 9.86
N GLU A 88 5.05 -9.09 10.92
CA GLU A 88 5.76 -9.52 12.14
C GLU A 88 5.02 -10.64 12.88
N ARG A 89 3.69 -10.72 12.70
CA ARG A 89 2.82 -11.72 13.33
C ARG A 89 2.42 -12.86 12.39
N GLY A 90 2.91 -12.86 11.14
CA GLY A 90 2.54 -13.86 10.14
C GLY A 90 1.05 -13.86 9.78
N LEU A 91 0.38 -12.72 9.88
CA LEU A 91 -1.04 -12.58 9.54
C LEU A 91 -1.28 -12.72 8.03
N GLN A 92 -2.47 -13.21 7.67
CA GLN A 92 -2.92 -13.30 6.28
C GLN A 92 -3.48 -11.95 5.83
N PHE A 93 -3.02 -11.47 4.68
CA PHE A 93 -3.50 -10.23 4.07
C PHE A 93 -4.50 -10.54 2.96
N ALA A 94 -5.63 -9.84 2.95
CA ALA A 94 -6.43 -9.72 1.74
C ALA A 94 -5.68 -8.77 0.80
N LEU A 95 -5.02 -9.32 -0.22
CA LEU A 95 -4.24 -8.56 -1.20
C LEU A 95 -4.95 -8.52 -2.56
N PRO A 96 -4.85 -7.40 -3.31
CA PRO A 96 -5.40 -7.32 -4.65
C PRO A 96 -4.59 -8.17 -5.65
N LEU A 97 -5.25 -8.60 -6.73
CA LEU A 97 -4.56 -9.22 -7.88
C LEU A 97 -3.52 -8.28 -8.53
N GLY A 98 -3.79 -6.97 -8.53
CA GLY A 98 -2.88 -5.91 -8.98
C GLY A 98 -2.29 -5.15 -7.78
N TYR A 99 -2.41 -3.82 -7.78
CA TYR A 99 -2.07 -2.98 -6.60
C TYR A 99 -3.29 -2.39 -5.90
N GLN A 100 -4.46 -2.48 -6.52
CA GLN A 100 -5.73 -1.96 -6.03
C GLN A 100 -6.84 -2.97 -6.29
N PHE A 101 -7.93 -2.89 -5.53
CA PHE A 101 -9.07 -3.79 -5.68
C PHE A 101 -10.07 -3.33 -6.75
N GLY A 102 -9.60 -3.15 -7.99
CA GLY A 102 -10.47 -2.83 -9.14
C GLY A 102 -11.00 -1.40 -9.20
N TYR A 103 -10.40 -0.48 -8.45
CA TYR A 103 -10.72 0.94 -8.48
C TYR A 103 -10.60 1.50 -9.92
N PRO A 104 -11.54 2.34 -10.41
CA PRO A 104 -12.56 3.10 -9.67
C PRO A 104 -13.92 2.40 -9.50
N MET A 105 -14.05 1.14 -9.90
CA MET A 105 -15.29 0.39 -9.68
C MET A 105 -15.44 0.04 -8.20
N HIS A 106 -16.68 -0.12 -7.74
CA HIS A 106 -16.96 -0.63 -6.39
C HIS A 106 -16.23 -1.95 -6.16
N PHE A 107 -15.73 -2.10 -4.94
CA PHE A 107 -15.08 -3.32 -4.50
C PHE A 107 -16.02 -4.52 -4.66
N ILE A 108 -15.45 -5.63 -5.11
CA ILE A 108 -16.06 -6.96 -5.09
C ILE A 108 -15.05 -7.97 -4.55
N ALA A 109 -15.52 -8.96 -3.79
CA ALA A 109 -14.66 -9.91 -3.08
C ALA A 109 -13.69 -10.67 -4.00
N HIS A 110 -14.10 -10.95 -5.24
CA HIS A 110 -13.28 -11.63 -6.25
C HIS A 110 -12.04 -10.82 -6.72
N ARG A 111 -11.88 -9.57 -6.27
CA ARG A 111 -10.65 -8.80 -6.48
C ARG A 111 -9.53 -9.19 -5.50
N VAL A 112 -9.85 -9.94 -4.45
CA VAL A 112 -8.88 -10.45 -3.48
C VAL A 112 -8.24 -11.71 -4.04
N LYS A 113 -6.91 -11.71 -4.12
CA LYS A 113 -6.12 -12.87 -4.54
C LYS A 113 -6.29 -14.01 -3.54
N GLY A 114 -6.59 -15.20 -4.04
CA GLY A 114 -6.81 -16.38 -3.20
C GLY A 114 -8.20 -16.46 -2.56
N TYR A 115 -9.10 -15.51 -2.82
CA TYR A 115 -10.50 -15.61 -2.38
C TYR A 115 -11.20 -16.80 -3.06
N ARG A 116 -11.86 -17.64 -2.26
CA ARG A 116 -12.55 -18.86 -2.70
C ARG A 116 -14.02 -18.93 -2.25
N GLY A 117 -14.59 -17.79 -1.87
CA GLY A 117 -15.92 -17.70 -1.29
C GLY A 117 -15.90 -17.29 0.19
N PRO A 118 -17.06 -16.95 0.77
CA PRO A 118 -17.16 -16.49 2.14
C PRO A 118 -16.65 -17.55 3.12
N ARG A 119 -15.78 -17.15 4.05
CA ARG A 119 -15.20 -18.02 5.09
C ARG A 119 -14.35 -19.19 4.56
N ALA A 120 -14.05 -19.24 3.26
CA ALA A 120 -13.20 -20.29 2.68
C ALA A 120 -11.71 -20.07 2.98
N VAL A 121 -11.31 -18.81 3.18
CA VAL A 121 -9.97 -18.38 3.58
C VAL A 121 -10.15 -17.26 4.60
N GLU A 122 -9.45 -17.33 5.71
CA GLU A 122 -9.44 -16.27 6.71
C GLU A 122 -8.37 -15.24 6.36
N PHE A 123 -8.79 -13.99 6.20
CA PHE A 123 -7.89 -12.84 6.03
C PHE A 123 -7.95 -11.97 7.28
N SER A 124 -6.80 -11.55 7.78
CA SER A 124 -6.71 -10.74 8.98
C SER A 124 -6.63 -9.25 8.67
N ILE A 125 -5.91 -8.84 7.62
CA ILE A 125 -5.75 -7.42 7.30
C ILE A 125 -6.13 -7.12 5.85
N MET A 126 -6.97 -6.11 5.65
CA MET A 126 -7.32 -5.56 4.34
C MET A 126 -7.13 -4.04 4.34
N GLY A 127 -6.32 -3.52 3.42
CA GLY A 127 -5.97 -2.09 3.43
C GLY A 127 -5.58 -1.45 2.10
N ASN A 128 -5.51 -2.19 1.00
CA ASN A 128 -5.20 -1.58 -0.31
C ASN A 128 -6.37 -0.76 -0.85
N HIS A 129 -6.07 0.18 -1.77
CA HIS A 129 -7.07 1.05 -2.37
C HIS A 129 -8.24 0.28 -2.99
N MET A 130 -9.45 0.75 -2.70
CA MET A 130 -10.71 0.28 -3.23
C MET A 130 -11.72 1.43 -3.25
N ARG A 131 -12.80 1.27 -4.02
CA ARG A 131 -14.02 2.05 -3.80
C ARG A 131 -14.92 1.22 -2.89
N PHE A 132 -15.19 1.71 -1.68
CA PHE A 132 -15.76 0.90 -0.61
C PHE A 132 -17.11 0.27 -0.98
N ASN A 133 -17.29 -0.98 -0.59
CA ASN A 133 -18.56 -1.70 -0.69
C ASN A 133 -18.65 -2.67 0.51
N LYS A 134 -19.36 -2.25 1.56
CA LYS A 134 -19.39 -2.96 2.85
C LYS A 134 -19.80 -4.43 2.70
N VAL A 135 -20.87 -4.70 1.94
CA VAL A 135 -21.41 -6.06 1.75
C VAL A 135 -20.38 -6.98 1.09
N GLU A 136 -19.57 -6.46 0.17
CA GLU A 136 -18.51 -7.26 -0.46
C GLU A 136 -17.29 -7.45 0.45
N VAL A 137 -16.97 -6.47 1.29
CA VAL A 137 -15.89 -6.57 2.27
C VAL A 137 -16.22 -7.59 3.36
N GLU A 138 -17.48 -7.65 3.81
CA GLU A 138 -17.96 -8.63 4.81
C GLU A 138 -17.93 -10.10 4.30
N LYS A 139 -17.82 -10.30 2.99
CA LYS A 139 -17.57 -11.64 2.42
C LYS A 139 -16.13 -12.11 2.60
N VAL A 140 -15.20 -11.16 2.77
CA VAL A 140 -13.75 -11.41 2.87
C VAL A 140 -13.28 -11.39 4.31
N MET A 141 -13.74 -10.39 5.07
CA MET A 141 -13.25 -10.11 6.42
C MET A 141 -14.12 -10.80 7.49
N PRO A 142 -13.52 -11.33 8.57
CA PRO A 142 -14.26 -11.89 9.71
C PRO A 142 -15.24 -10.91 10.36
N ALA A 143 -16.28 -11.42 11.03
CA ALA A 143 -17.35 -10.60 11.61
C ALA A 143 -16.88 -9.67 12.75
N ASP A 144 -15.81 -10.02 13.45
CA ASP A 144 -15.21 -9.23 14.54
C ASP A 144 -14.19 -8.18 14.05
N THR A 145 -14.10 -7.98 12.73
CA THR A 145 -13.16 -7.05 12.10
C THR A 145 -13.37 -5.61 12.60
N PHE A 146 -12.27 -4.96 12.97
CA PHE A 146 -12.25 -3.53 13.28
C PHE A 146 -12.13 -2.70 12.00
N TYR A 147 -13.19 -1.95 11.66
CA TYR A 147 -13.23 -1.09 10.48
C TYR A 147 -12.81 0.33 10.84
N PHE A 148 -11.82 0.88 10.13
CA PHE A 148 -11.45 2.28 10.26
C PHE A 148 -11.02 2.89 8.93
N SER A 149 -10.96 4.22 8.89
CA SER A 149 -10.54 4.99 7.72
C SER A 149 -9.80 6.25 8.16
N ILE A 150 -9.28 7.03 7.22
CA ILE A 150 -8.64 8.32 7.46
C ILE A 150 -9.20 9.35 6.49
N ILE A 151 -9.41 10.58 6.94
CA ILE A 151 -9.85 11.70 6.10
C ILE A 151 -8.90 12.89 6.26
N ARG A 152 -9.15 13.94 5.48
CA ARG A 152 -8.37 15.17 5.44
C ARG A 152 -9.28 16.35 5.09
N ASP A 153 -8.90 17.56 5.48
CA ASP A 153 -9.56 18.79 5.04
C ASP A 153 -9.68 18.80 3.50
N PRO A 154 -10.88 19.03 2.94
CA PRO A 154 -11.11 18.95 1.50
C PRO A 154 -10.29 19.94 0.66
N VAL A 155 -9.88 21.08 1.21
CA VAL A 155 -9.02 22.05 0.50
C VAL A 155 -7.60 21.50 0.41
N ALA A 156 -7.04 21.06 1.53
CA ALA A 156 -5.71 20.43 1.56
C ALA A 156 -5.68 19.12 0.74
N LEU A 157 -6.80 18.39 0.72
CA LEU A 157 -7.01 17.23 -0.13
C LEU A 157 -7.00 17.60 -1.61
N ALA A 158 -7.77 18.62 -2.01
CA ALA A 158 -7.83 19.10 -3.40
C ALA A 158 -6.44 19.56 -3.89
N GLU A 159 -5.67 20.27 -3.07
CA GLU A 159 -4.29 20.64 -3.37
C GLU A 159 -3.39 19.43 -3.64
N SER A 160 -3.49 18.40 -2.78
CA SER A 160 -2.69 17.18 -2.92
C SER A 160 -3.13 16.34 -4.12
N SER A 161 -4.44 16.23 -4.35
CA SER A 161 -5.04 15.53 -5.49
C SER A 161 -4.65 16.20 -6.80
N TYR A 162 -4.79 17.52 -6.90
CA TYR A 162 -4.42 18.29 -8.07
C TYR A 162 -2.97 18.06 -8.47
N GLY A 163 -2.02 18.21 -7.52
CA GLY A 163 -0.61 18.02 -7.81
C GLY A 163 -0.26 16.60 -8.27
N TYR A 164 -0.86 15.59 -7.62
CA TYR A 164 -0.56 14.18 -7.89
C TYR A 164 -1.23 13.65 -9.16
N TYR A 165 -2.47 14.07 -9.44
CA TYR A 165 -3.28 13.58 -10.54
C TYR A 165 -3.36 14.55 -11.73
N LYS A 166 -2.62 15.67 -11.71
CA LYS A 166 -2.60 16.68 -12.79
C LYS A 166 -2.52 16.07 -14.20
N ALA A 167 -1.66 15.07 -14.38
CA ALA A 167 -1.40 14.48 -15.69
C ALA A 167 -2.50 13.49 -16.15
N VAL A 168 -3.32 12.98 -15.22
CA VAL A 168 -4.24 11.85 -15.48
C VAL A 168 -5.71 12.16 -15.30
N ALA A 169 -6.07 13.18 -14.51
CA ALA A 169 -7.43 13.66 -14.38
C ALA A 169 -7.69 14.76 -15.42
N PRO A 170 -8.57 14.55 -16.41
CA PRO A 170 -8.85 15.53 -17.48
C PRO A 170 -9.16 16.94 -16.97
N ALA A 171 -9.95 17.07 -15.89
CA ALA A 171 -10.28 18.36 -15.30
C ALA A 171 -9.03 19.11 -14.82
N PHE A 172 -8.15 18.43 -14.10
CA PHE A 172 -6.89 19.02 -13.68
C PHE A 172 -5.99 19.29 -14.87
N LYS A 173 -5.84 18.36 -15.81
CA LYS A 173 -4.95 18.53 -16.98
C LYS A 173 -5.27 19.78 -17.79
N ARG A 174 -6.56 20.10 -17.94
CA ARG A 174 -7.05 21.25 -18.73
C ARG A 174 -6.87 22.61 -18.07
N SER A 175 -6.87 22.69 -16.74
CA SER A 175 -6.65 23.97 -16.06
C SER A 175 -5.20 24.42 -16.17
N LYS A 176 -4.92 25.71 -16.03
CA LYS A 176 -3.55 26.25 -16.03
C LYS A 176 -2.87 26.03 -14.67
N GLY A 177 -3.63 26.14 -13.59
CA GLY A 177 -3.15 26.04 -12.21
C GLY A 177 -4.26 25.60 -11.26
N LEU A 178 -3.90 25.32 -10.00
CA LEU A 178 -4.89 25.00 -8.98
C LEU A 178 -5.79 26.21 -8.69
N ALA A 179 -5.22 27.41 -8.65
CA ALA A 179 -5.97 28.65 -8.45
C ALA A 179 -7.01 28.87 -9.58
N ASP A 180 -6.62 28.63 -10.82
CA ASP A 180 -7.50 28.68 -12.00
C ASP A 180 -8.61 27.63 -11.93
N PHE A 181 -8.28 26.38 -11.58
CA PHE A 181 -9.28 25.34 -11.33
C PHE A 181 -10.24 25.70 -10.19
N ALA A 182 -9.73 26.18 -9.06
CA ALA A 182 -10.52 26.53 -7.87
C ALA A 182 -11.48 27.70 -8.13
N SER A 183 -11.11 28.61 -9.05
CA SER A 183 -11.93 29.78 -9.36
C SER A 183 -13.18 29.43 -10.17
N ASP A 184 -13.10 28.42 -11.04
CA ASP A 184 -14.21 27.89 -11.84
C ASP A 184 -14.00 26.40 -12.17
N PRO A 185 -14.32 25.48 -11.25
CA PRO A 185 -14.12 24.04 -11.47
C PRO A 185 -15.01 23.49 -12.60
N TRP A 186 -16.21 24.05 -12.77
CA TRP A 186 -17.19 23.58 -13.75
C TRP A 186 -16.73 23.79 -15.18
N ARG A 187 -15.95 24.84 -15.45
CA ARG A 187 -15.27 25.04 -16.75
C ARG A 187 -14.42 23.84 -17.18
N TYR A 188 -13.86 23.11 -16.21
CA TYR A 188 -12.92 22.02 -16.46
C TYR A 188 -13.48 20.64 -16.15
N TYR A 189 -14.59 20.52 -15.43
CA TYR A 189 -15.09 19.24 -14.98
C TYR A 189 -16.14 18.65 -15.93
N ASP A 190 -15.97 17.38 -16.31
CA ASP A 190 -17.00 16.59 -17.01
C ASP A 190 -17.16 15.24 -16.30
N PRO A 191 -18.34 14.93 -15.74
CA PRO A 191 -18.56 13.71 -14.95
C PRO A 191 -18.43 12.41 -15.77
N ARG A 192 -18.50 12.49 -17.11
CA ARG A 192 -18.44 11.31 -18.00
C ARG A 192 -17.01 10.88 -18.30
N LEU A 193 -16.03 11.75 -18.06
CA LEU A 193 -14.65 11.47 -18.39
C LEU A 193 -14.00 10.59 -17.31
N ARG A 194 -13.31 9.54 -17.76
CA ARG A 194 -12.52 8.66 -16.90
C ARG A 194 -11.51 9.48 -16.07
N ASN A 195 -11.24 9.03 -14.84
CA ASN A 195 -10.34 9.63 -13.86
C ASN A 195 -10.77 11.00 -13.30
N ASN A 196 -11.88 11.60 -13.75
CA ASN A 196 -12.31 12.89 -13.18
C ASN A 196 -12.80 12.79 -11.73
N HIS A 197 -13.06 11.59 -11.21
CA HIS A 197 -13.41 11.41 -9.79
C HIS A 197 -12.32 11.91 -8.83
N TYR A 198 -11.05 11.98 -9.25
CA TYR A 198 -9.99 12.60 -8.45
C TYR A 198 -10.19 14.10 -8.21
N ALA A 199 -11.03 14.75 -9.02
CA ALA A 199 -11.20 16.20 -9.02
C ALA A 199 -12.39 16.70 -8.20
N ARG A 200 -13.27 15.84 -7.70
CA ARG A 200 -14.50 16.26 -7.00
C ARG A 200 -14.94 15.23 -5.97
N ASN A 201 -15.21 15.66 -4.74
CA ASN A 201 -15.72 14.82 -3.64
C ASN A 201 -15.00 13.45 -3.54
N LEU A 202 -13.67 13.48 -3.47
CA LEU A 202 -12.84 12.28 -3.56
C LEU A 202 -12.99 11.38 -2.32
N LEU A 203 -13.16 11.95 -1.12
CA LEU A 203 -13.43 11.12 0.06
C LEU A 203 -14.78 10.42 -0.07
N TRP A 204 -15.81 11.15 -0.46
CA TRP A 204 -17.15 10.62 -0.72
C TRP A 204 -17.11 9.48 -1.75
N PHE A 205 -16.30 9.64 -2.80
CA PHE A 205 -16.05 8.60 -3.79
C PHE A 205 -15.41 7.34 -3.19
N ASP A 206 -14.33 7.51 -2.42
CA ASP A 206 -13.61 6.41 -1.77
C ASP A 206 -14.50 5.62 -0.81
N PHE A 207 -15.41 6.30 -0.08
CA PHE A 207 -16.44 5.69 0.76
C PHE A 207 -17.54 4.95 -0.03
N GLY A 208 -17.44 4.87 -1.36
CA GLY A 208 -18.36 4.11 -2.21
C GLY A 208 -19.58 4.91 -2.68
N LEU A 209 -19.67 6.18 -2.33
CA LEU A 209 -20.81 7.03 -2.65
C LEU A 209 -20.62 7.73 -4.00
N ASP A 210 -21.67 8.33 -4.53
CA ASP A 210 -21.59 9.07 -5.80
C ASP A 210 -21.08 10.50 -5.59
N HIS A 211 -19.84 10.74 -6.01
CA HIS A 211 -19.15 12.02 -5.95
C HIS A 211 -19.74 13.13 -6.85
N ASN A 212 -20.56 12.77 -7.84
CA ASN A 212 -21.19 13.73 -8.75
C ASN A 212 -22.53 14.25 -8.27
N SER A 213 -23.10 13.62 -7.26
CA SER A 213 -24.38 14.02 -6.68
C SER A 213 -24.32 15.48 -6.21
N ASN A 214 -25.40 16.22 -6.49
CA ASN A 214 -25.55 17.57 -5.98
C ASN A 214 -25.74 17.52 -4.46
N PHE A 215 -25.13 18.49 -3.78
CA PHE A 215 -25.27 18.59 -2.34
C PHE A 215 -26.73 18.86 -1.96
N SER A 216 -27.24 18.07 -1.02
CA SER A 216 -28.41 18.39 -0.24
C SER A 216 -28.18 17.89 1.18
N LEU A 217 -28.66 18.62 2.17
CA LEU A 217 -28.48 18.22 3.57
C LEU A 217 -29.00 16.80 3.86
N PRO A 218 -30.16 16.35 3.33
CA PRO A 218 -30.61 14.97 3.51
C PRO A 218 -29.67 13.93 2.90
N LEU A 219 -29.12 14.18 1.70
CA LEU A 219 -28.15 13.28 1.07
C LEU A 219 -26.87 13.20 1.91
N ALA A 220 -26.35 14.36 2.31
CA ALA A 220 -25.12 14.47 3.07
C ALA A 220 -25.22 13.73 4.41
N LYS A 221 -26.32 13.94 5.15
CA LYS A 221 -26.62 13.23 6.41
C LYS A 221 -26.77 11.72 6.20
N ARG A 222 -27.39 11.26 5.11
CA ARG A 222 -27.52 9.83 4.81
C ARG A 222 -26.16 9.19 4.54
N GLY A 223 -25.31 9.82 3.73
CA GLY A 223 -23.97 9.32 3.47
C GLY A 223 -23.08 9.34 4.71
N GLU A 224 -23.11 10.40 5.51
CA GLU A 224 -22.46 10.47 6.83
C GLU A 224 -22.89 9.30 7.72
N ALA A 225 -24.20 9.03 7.81
CA ALA A 225 -24.72 7.92 8.62
C ALA A 225 -24.26 6.55 8.10
N VAL A 226 -24.11 6.37 6.79
CA VAL A 226 -23.53 5.15 6.20
C VAL A 226 -22.08 4.98 6.64
N VAL A 227 -21.26 6.05 6.57
CA VAL A 227 -19.87 6.01 7.03
C VAL A 227 -19.80 5.73 8.54
N ARG A 228 -20.58 6.45 9.36
CA ARG A 228 -20.60 6.28 10.82
C ARG A 228 -20.98 4.86 11.26
N ARG A 229 -21.91 4.20 10.56
CA ARG A 229 -22.31 2.81 10.84
C ARG A 229 -21.31 1.77 10.32
N SER A 230 -20.40 2.16 9.44
CA SER A 230 -19.46 1.23 8.80
C SER A 230 -18.08 1.24 9.45
N PHE A 231 -17.68 2.36 10.07
CA PHE A 231 -16.33 2.54 10.60
C PHE A 231 -16.38 2.89 12.08
N SER A 232 -15.67 2.12 12.90
CA SER A 232 -15.53 2.33 14.35
C SER A 232 -14.70 3.57 14.68
N LEU A 233 -13.77 3.93 13.79
CA LEU A 233 -12.88 5.07 13.93
C LEU A 233 -12.59 5.73 12.57
N ILE A 234 -12.65 7.06 12.54
CA ILE A 234 -12.20 7.87 11.40
C ILE A 234 -11.05 8.76 11.90
N LEU A 235 -9.87 8.56 11.34
CA LEU A 235 -8.66 9.34 11.63
C LEU A 235 -8.68 10.65 10.86
N ILE A 236 -7.98 11.67 11.36
CA ILE A 236 -7.84 12.98 10.72
C ILE A 236 -6.36 13.23 10.40
N SER A 237 -6.05 13.49 9.12
CA SER A 237 -4.66 13.66 8.65
C SER A 237 -3.95 14.84 9.29
N GLU A 238 -4.68 15.91 9.62
CA GLU A 238 -4.20 17.12 10.29
C GLU A 238 -3.75 16.85 11.73
N TYR A 239 -4.37 15.86 12.39
CA TYR A 239 -4.12 15.43 13.76
C TYR A 239 -3.57 13.99 13.74
N PHE A 240 -2.54 13.77 12.92
CA PHE A 240 -2.04 12.43 12.62
C PHE A 240 -1.52 11.72 13.88
N ASP A 241 -0.83 12.42 14.77
CA ASP A 241 -0.27 11.80 15.98
C ASP A 241 -1.38 11.39 16.95
N GLU A 242 -2.34 12.27 17.20
CA GLU A 242 -3.53 12.00 18.01
C GLU A 242 -4.35 10.86 17.40
N SER A 243 -4.48 10.85 16.08
CA SER A 243 -5.13 9.77 15.32
C SER A 243 -4.44 8.43 15.53
N MET A 244 -3.11 8.38 15.45
CA MET A 244 -2.35 7.14 15.66
C MET A 244 -2.40 6.68 17.11
N VAL A 245 -2.45 7.59 18.08
CA VAL A 245 -2.70 7.26 19.49
C VAL A 245 -4.07 6.61 19.65
N LEU A 246 -5.14 7.24 19.17
CA LEU A 246 -6.49 6.67 19.23
C LEU A 246 -6.56 5.30 18.53
N LEU A 247 -5.92 5.15 17.37
CA LEU A 247 -5.87 3.88 16.65
C LEU A 247 -5.18 2.78 17.46
N ARG A 248 -4.02 3.08 18.06
CA ARG A 248 -3.28 2.07 18.84
C ARG A 248 -4.09 1.59 20.04
N HIS A 249 -4.77 2.51 20.73
CA HIS A 249 -5.60 2.18 21.90
C HIS A 249 -6.85 1.40 21.48
N ALA A 250 -7.48 1.76 20.36
CA ALA A 250 -8.64 1.05 19.84
C ALA A 250 -8.31 -0.39 19.35
N LEU A 251 -7.09 -0.60 18.85
CA LEU A 251 -6.62 -1.91 18.36
C LEU A 251 -5.86 -2.71 19.43
N CYS A 252 -5.56 -2.12 20.59
CA CYS A 252 -4.68 -2.69 21.60
C CYS A 252 -3.28 -3.02 21.06
N TRP A 253 -2.73 -2.11 20.25
CA TRP A 253 -1.41 -2.29 19.64
C TRP A 253 -0.32 -1.62 20.48
N PRO A 254 0.87 -2.24 20.60
CA PRO A 254 2.00 -1.64 21.30
C PRO A 254 2.45 -0.37 20.60
N LEU A 255 3.14 0.51 21.32
CA LEU A 255 3.59 1.80 20.80
C LEU A 255 4.41 1.62 19.51
N ASP A 256 5.36 0.68 19.53
CA ASP A 256 6.28 0.43 18.42
C ASP A 256 5.59 -0.04 17.13
N ALA A 257 4.39 -0.62 17.24
CA ALA A 257 3.61 -1.00 16.07
C ALA A 257 3.09 0.21 15.29
N VAL A 258 2.78 1.32 15.97
CA VAL A 258 2.20 2.53 15.34
C VAL A 258 3.21 3.64 15.06
N VAL A 259 4.48 3.47 15.47
CA VAL A 259 5.56 4.39 15.13
C VAL A 259 5.85 4.30 13.62
N SER A 260 5.79 5.44 12.93
CA SER A 260 5.96 5.52 11.48
C SER A 260 6.70 6.78 11.04
N PHE A 261 7.36 6.71 9.89
CA PHE A 261 7.84 7.88 9.16
C PHE A 261 6.81 8.34 8.12
N SER A 262 6.84 9.60 7.72
CA SER A 262 5.89 10.13 6.75
C SER A 262 6.22 9.63 5.34
N LEU A 263 5.51 8.61 4.87
CA LEU A 263 5.70 8.08 3.52
C LEU A 263 4.94 8.90 2.48
N ASN A 264 5.48 8.94 1.25
CA ASN A 264 4.92 9.71 0.14
C ASN A 264 4.72 11.20 0.43
N ALA A 265 5.56 11.78 1.29
CA ALA A 265 5.61 13.21 1.53
C ALA A 265 6.00 13.94 0.24
N ARG A 266 5.41 15.11 0.01
CA ARG A 266 5.77 15.97 -1.13
C ARG A 266 6.87 16.93 -0.70
N GLN A 267 7.76 17.27 -1.64
CA GLN A 267 8.73 18.33 -1.40
C GLN A 267 8.02 19.66 -1.10
N ALA A 268 8.27 20.22 0.08
CA ALA A 268 7.86 21.57 0.40
C ALA A 268 8.53 22.53 -0.58
N GLY A 269 7.74 23.30 -1.34
CA GLY A 269 8.26 24.22 -2.35
C GLY A 269 8.34 23.68 -3.79
N ALA A 270 7.81 22.49 -4.12
CA ALA A 270 7.52 22.17 -5.53
C ALA A 270 6.42 23.09 -6.12
N SER A 271 5.68 23.79 -5.25
CA SER A 271 4.85 24.96 -5.58
C SER A 271 5.65 26.28 -5.70
N ARG A 272 6.98 26.23 -5.69
CA ARG A 272 7.89 27.39 -5.79
C ARG A 272 8.90 27.27 -6.96
N GLY A 273 8.76 26.26 -7.84
CA GLY A 273 9.71 26.02 -8.93
C GLY A 273 9.12 26.13 -10.34
N SER A 274 9.50 27.20 -11.06
CA SER A 274 9.63 27.32 -12.52
C SER A 274 8.46 27.69 -13.44
N PHE A 275 7.26 28.03 -12.96
CA PHE A 275 6.28 28.82 -13.74
C PHE A 275 5.44 29.72 -12.82
N GLY A 276 5.85 30.99 -12.68
CA GLY A 276 5.06 32.16 -12.26
C GLY A 276 4.10 32.05 -11.06
N GLY A 277 4.48 32.64 -9.93
CA GLY A 277 3.54 33.20 -8.94
C GLY A 277 3.27 32.37 -7.68
N ARG A 278 3.17 33.04 -6.52
CA ARG A 278 2.85 32.51 -5.19
C ARG A 278 1.63 31.56 -5.23
N LEU A 279 1.87 30.25 -5.13
CA LEU A 279 0.83 29.21 -5.06
C LEU A 279 0.25 29.07 -3.63
N THR A 280 -0.26 30.16 -3.06
CA THR A 280 -1.14 30.10 -1.89
C THR A 280 -2.53 30.51 -2.35
N LEU A 281 -3.50 29.59 -2.27
CA LEU A 281 -4.90 29.87 -2.60
C LEU A 281 -5.41 31.02 -1.73
N THR A 282 -6.18 31.94 -2.33
CA THR A 282 -6.91 32.96 -1.57
C THR A 282 -8.01 32.31 -0.73
N GLU A 283 -8.48 32.97 0.33
CA GLU A 283 -9.60 32.46 1.13
C GLU A 283 -10.87 32.25 0.28
N GLU A 284 -11.12 33.12 -0.70
CA GLU A 284 -12.20 32.94 -1.67
C GLU A 284 -12.04 31.65 -2.48
N GLN A 285 -10.84 31.36 -2.97
CA GLN A 285 -10.56 30.11 -3.71
C GLN A 285 -10.70 28.87 -2.81
N LYS A 286 -10.28 28.96 -1.55
CA LYS A 286 -10.49 27.89 -0.57
C LYS A 286 -11.98 27.65 -0.33
N GLN A 287 -12.77 28.71 -0.20
CA GLN A 287 -14.22 28.62 -0.03
C GLN A 287 -14.89 27.99 -1.25
N LYS A 288 -14.53 28.41 -2.47
CA LYS A 288 -14.99 27.76 -3.71
C LYS A 288 -14.63 26.27 -3.78
N LEU A 289 -13.45 25.87 -3.29
CA LEU A 289 -13.09 24.46 -3.20
C LEU A 289 -13.92 23.69 -2.15
N ARG A 290 -14.30 24.32 -1.03
CA ARG A 290 -15.23 23.71 -0.05
C ARG A 290 -16.61 23.51 -0.67
N GLU A 291 -17.11 24.49 -1.43
CA GLU A 291 -18.40 24.40 -2.14
C GLU A 291 -18.37 23.34 -3.25
N TRP A 292 -17.29 23.32 -4.03
CA TRP A 292 -17.06 22.32 -5.07
C TRP A 292 -17.03 20.89 -4.51
N ASN A 293 -16.43 20.74 -3.32
CA ASN A 293 -16.34 19.48 -2.58
C ASN A 293 -17.31 19.44 -1.38
N ALA A 294 -18.53 19.97 -1.53
CA ALA A 294 -19.45 20.16 -0.40
C ALA A 294 -19.80 18.86 0.36
N LEU A 295 -19.80 17.70 -0.33
CA LEU A 295 -20.06 16.41 0.32
C LEU A 295 -18.87 15.98 1.20
N ASP A 296 -17.63 16.13 0.69
CA ASP A 296 -16.42 15.91 1.49
C ASP A 296 -16.33 16.91 2.65
N TRP A 297 -16.73 18.17 2.43
CA TRP A 297 -16.76 19.19 3.47
C TRP A 297 -17.71 18.85 4.60
N HIS A 298 -18.90 18.36 4.28
CA HIS A 298 -19.85 17.88 5.28
C HIS A 298 -19.30 16.71 6.09
N LEU A 299 -18.70 15.71 5.43
CA LEU A 299 -18.05 14.59 6.12
C LEU A 299 -16.94 15.09 7.05
N TYR A 300 -16.06 15.95 6.55
CA TYR A 300 -14.92 16.44 7.32
C TYR A 300 -15.38 17.20 8.57
N VAL A 301 -16.32 18.14 8.45
CA VAL A 301 -16.83 18.89 9.61
C VAL A 301 -17.45 17.96 10.64
N SER A 302 -18.28 17.00 10.21
CA SER A 302 -18.90 16.05 11.15
C SER A 302 -17.86 15.17 11.84
N PHE A 303 -16.93 14.59 11.08
CA PHE A 303 -15.97 13.63 11.65
C PHE A 303 -14.87 14.32 12.45
N ASN A 304 -14.47 15.55 12.11
CA ASN A 304 -13.58 16.36 12.92
C ASN A 304 -14.20 16.65 14.30
N ARG A 305 -15.49 17.02 14.35
CA ARG A 305 -16.19 17.21 15.63
C ARG A 305 -16.19 15.92 16.46
N THR A 306 -16.62 14.79 15.88
CA THR A 306 -16.64 13.52 16.62
C THR A 306 -15.25 12.98 16.97
N PHE A 307 -14.22 13.37 16.22
CA PHE A 307 -12.83 13.06 16.53
C PHE A 307 -12.41 13.76 17.81
N TRP A 308 -12.68 15.06 17.93
CA TRP A 308 -12.37 15.81 19.15
C TRP A 308 -13.20 15.33 20.34
N GLU A 309 -14.47 14.95 20.16
CA GLU A 309 -15.25 14.27 21.20
C GLU A 309 -14.54 13.00 21.71
N LYS A 310 -13.95 12.19 20.81
CA LYS A 310 -13.16 11.01 21.19
C LYS A 310 -11.85 11.38 21.90
N VAL A 311 -11.19 12.47 21.51
CA VAL A 311 -9.99 12.98 22.20
C VAL A 311 -10.34 13.42 23.62
N GLU A 312 -11.45 14.15 23.81
CA GLU A 312 -11.91 14.54 25.15
C GLU A 312 -12.22 13.31 26.02
N LEU A 313 -12.94 12.32 25.46
CA LEU A 313 -13.25 11.06 26.15
C LEU A 313 -11.99 10.25 26.49
N PHE A 314 -10.97 10.30 25.63
CA PHE A 314 -9.67 9.68 25.91
C PHE A 314 -8.90 10.39 27.04
N GLY A 315 -9.19 11.69 27.23
CA GLY A 315 -8.57 12.58 28.19
C GLY A 315 -7.42 13.38 27.56
N LYS A 316 -7.53 14.72 27.58
CA LYS A 316 -6.53 15.64 27.00
C LYS A 316 -5.11 15.42 27.53
N ALA A 317 -4.92 15.41 28.85
CA ALA A 317 -3.59 15.21 29.45
C ALA A 317 -2.98 13.85 29.09
N ARG A 318 -3.82 12.80 29.00
CA ARG A 318 -3.40 11.48 28.54
C ARG A 318 -3.03 11.50 27.06
N MET A 319 -3.82 12.17 26.22
CA MET A 319 -3.51 12.35 24.79
C MET A 319 -2.16 13.03 24.59
N ASP A 320 -1.92 14.15 25.29
CA ASP A 320 -0.66 14.89 25.19
C ASP A 320 0.55 14.02 25.58
N THR A 321 0.41 13.25 26.65
CA THR A 321 1.45 12.30 27.11
C THR A 321 1.73 11.23 26.04
N GLU A 322 0.68 10.61 25.49
CA GLU A 322 0.80 9.56 24.50
C GLU A 322 1.36 10.05 23.15
N VAL A 323 0.98 11.27 22.75
CA VAL A 323 1.54 11.95 21.57
C VAL A 323 3.02 12.27 21.78
N ALA A 324 3.40 12.79 22.95
CA ALA A 324 4.79 13.07 23.28
C ALA A 324 5.65 11.79 23.25
N LEU A 325 5.12 10.68 23.78
CA LEU A 325 5.77 9.38 23.73
C LEU A 325 5.94 8.87 22.29
N LEU A 326 4.87 8.96 21.48
CA LEU A 326 4.92 8.59 20.06
C LEU A 326 5.96 9.41 19.27
N ARG A 327 6.00 10.72 19.47
CA ARG A 327 6.98 11.62 18.83
C ARG A 327 8.41 11.31 19.27
N THR A 328 8.61 11.10 20.56
CA THR A 328 9.92 10.74 21.14
C THR A 328 10.42 9.43 20.52
N ARG A 329 9.58 8.39 20.50
CA ARG A 329 9.95 7.10 19.93
C ARG A 329 10.21 7.19 18.43
N ARG A 330 9.39 7.94 17.68
CA ARG A 330 9.64 8.22 16.25
C ARG A 330 10.99 8.91 16.04
N GLY A 331 11.37 9.85 16.90
CA GLY A 331 12.67 10.53 16.85
C GLY A 331 13.85 9.59 17.13
N VAL A 332 13.71 8.68 18.10
CA VAL A 332 14.69 7.60 18.35
C VAL A 332 14.86 6.73 17.12
N MET A 333 13.76 6.24 16.54
CA MET A 333 13.80 5.41 15.34
C MET A 333 14.38 6.14 14.14
N ALA A 334 14.14 7.45 13.99
CA ALA A 334 14.73 8.24 12.91
C ALA A 334 16.26 8.28 13.01
N ARG A 335 16.81 8.49 14.21
CA ARG A 335 18.27 8.52 14.45
C ARG A 335 18.94 7.15 14.22
N ILE A 336 18.24 6.08 14.58
CA ILE A 336 18.71 4.71 14.34
C ILE A 336 18.68 4.40 12.84
N CYS A 337 17.57 4.69 12.15
CA CYS A 337 17.35 4.16 10.82
C CYS A 337 17.87 5.04 9.68
N LEU A 338 17.75 6.36 9.80
CA LEU A 338 17.74 7.25 8.64
C LEU A 338 19.04 8.05 8.51
N GLN A 339 19.51 8.25 7.27
CA GLN A 339 20.55 9.22 6.94
C GLN A 339 20.02 10.66 6.94
N ASP A 340 20.89 11.64 6.67
CA ASP A 340 20.54 13.06 6.47
C ASP A 340 19.70 13.63 7.64
N ASP A 341 20.03 13.26 8.88
CA ASP A 341 19.30 13.60 10.11
C ASP A 341 17.81 13.22 10.08
N GLY A 342 17.44 12.18 9.35
CA GLY A 342 16.05 11.77 9.16
C GLY A 342 15.25 12.64 8.20
N ARG A 343 15.90 13.50 7.41
CA ARG A 343 15.23 14.31 6.40
C ARG A 343 14.88 13.48 5.17
N PRO A 344 13.66 13.61 4.62
CA PRO A 344 13.30 12.93 3.39
C PRO A 344 14.02 13.57 2.19
N VAL A 345 14.43 12.73 1.23
CA VAL A 345 15.20 13.11 0.03
C VAL A 345 14.43 12.85 -1.26
N GLU A 346 14.81 13.53 -2.34
CA GLU A 346 14.22 13.30 -3.65
C GLU A 346 14.48 11.87 -4.14
N ALA A 347 13.51 11.28 -4.84
CA ALA A 347 13.59 9.91 -5.32
C ALA A 347 14.76 9.63 -6.27
N SER A 348 15.29 10.66 -6.94
CA SER A 348 16.49 10.57 -7.81
C SER A 348 17.76 10.26 -7.01
N ARG A 349 17.83 10.64 -5.73
CA ARG A 349 18.97 10.35 -4.84
C ARG A 349 18.92 8.93 -4.27
N ILE A 350 17.78 8.25 -4.36
CA ILE A 350 17.57 6.92 -3.80
C ILE A 350 17.86 5.87 -4.88
N GLN A 351 19.03 5.24 -4.81
CA GLN A 351 19.46 4.22 -5.77
C GLN A 351 18.74 2.88 -5.55
N ASP A 352 18.45 2.54 -4.29
CA ASP A 352 17.77 1.30 -3.95
C ASP A 352 16.30 1.33 -4.40
N LYS A 353 15.99 0.50 -5.39
CA LYS A 353 14.65 0.36 -5.98
C LYS A 353 13.61 -0.17 -4.97
N ALA A 354 14.04 -0.88 -3.94
CA ALA A 354 13.15 -1.43 -2.90
C ALA A 354 12.54 -0.31 -2.03
N ILE A 355 13.21 0.84 -1.93
CA ILE A 355 12.79 1.98 -1.09
C ILE A 355 12.51 3.26 -1.87
N ARG A 356 12.79 3.28 -3.18
CA ARG A 356 12.52 4.44 -4.03
C ARG A 356 11.00 4.65 -4.22
N PRO A 357 10.44 5.81 -3.83
CA PRO A 357 9.01 6.06 -3.95
C PRO A 357 8.59 6.25 -5.42
N PHE A 358 7.39 5.78 -5.75
CA PHE A 358 6.78 5.98 -7.06
C PHE A 358 6.49 7.48 -7.29
N GLN A 359 6.77 7.97 -8.50
CA GLN A 359 6.57 9.37 -8.87
C GLN A 359 5.33 9.52 -9.76
N SER A 360 4.52 10.55 -9.53
CA SER A 360 3.33 10.84 -10.33
C SER A 360 2.99 12.33 -10.36
N GLY A 361 2.47 12.79 -11.49
CA GLY A 361 1.99 14.16 -11.66
C GLY A 361 3.13 15.18 -11.69
N MET A 362 2.89 16.35 -11.12
CA MET A 362 3.85 17.46 -11.09
C MET A 362 4.62 17.56 -9.77
N VAL A 363 4.35 16.66 -8.82
CA VAL A 363 4.91 16.73 -7.47
C VAL A 363 6.08 15.75 -7.33
N LYS A 364 7.18 16.23 -6.75
CA LYS A 364 8.26 15.34 -6.32
C LYS A 364 7.86 14.67 -5.02
N ILE A 365 7.79 13.34 -5.05
CA ILE A 365 7.49 12.52 -3.88
C ILE A 365 8.81 12.09 -3.27
N LEU A 366 9.01 12.46 -2.00
CA LEU A 366 10.22 12.20 -1.27
C LEU A 366 10.20 10.81 -0.63
N GLY A 367 11.39 10.27 -0.40
CA GLY A 367 11.61 9.02 0.33
C GLY A 367 12.71 9.20 1.37
N TYR A 368 13.18 8.10 1.94
CA TYR A 368 14.25 8.12 2.94
C TYR A 368 15.40 7.20 2.50
N MET A 369 16.60 7.49 3.01
CA MET A 369 17.76 6.62 2.87
C MET A 369 18.12 6.03 4.23
N LEU A 370 18.49 4.75 4.24
CA LEU A 370 18.92 4.05 5.45
C LEU A 370 20.39 4.32 5.72
N ARG A 371 20.76 4.38 7.00
CA ARG A 371 22.16 4.40 7.41
C ARG A 371 22.92 3.19 6.85
N SER A 372 24.18 3.39 6.49
CA SER A 372 25.03 2.35 5.89
C SER A 372 25.68 1.42 6.92
N ASP A 373 25.74 1.83 8.18
CA ASP A 373 26.41 1.13 9.29
C ASP A 373 25.45 0.28 10.14
N LEU A 374 24.30 -0.08 9.60
CA LEU A 374 23.30 -0.90 10.29
C LEU A 374 23.70 -2.39 10.24
N ASP A 375 23.62 -3.06 11.38
CA ASP A 375 23.64 -4.52 11.40
C ASP A 375 22.41 -5.09 10.66
N ASN A 376 22.47 -6.37 10.28
CA ASN A 376 21.46 -7.00 9.43
C ASN A 376 20.05 -6.97 10.07
N ALA A 377 19.96 -7.12 11.39
CA ALA A 377 18.69 -7.08 12.12
C ALA A 377 18.05 -5.69 12.04
N THR A 378 18.83 -4.68 12.41
CA THR A 378 18.38 -3.28 12.41
C THR A 378 18.07 -2.80 11.00
N TYR A 379 18.89 -3.17 10.01
CA TYR A 379 18.65 -2.85 8.61
C TYR A 379 17.27 -3.31 8.14
N HIS A 380 16.92 -4.58 8.40
CA HIS A 380 15.61 -5.11 8.00
C HIS A 380 14.44 -4.45 8.75
N ALA A 381 14.60 -4.16 10.04
CA ALA A 381 13.60 -3.44 10.82
C ALA A 381 13.35 -2.03 10.26
N CYS A 382 14.42 -1.28 9.98
CA CYS A 382 14.34 0.05 9.39
C CYS A 382 13.82 0.04 7.95
N LEU A 383 14.21 -0.94 7.14
CA LEU A 383 13.71 -1.14 5.78
C LEU A 383 12.19 -1.29 5.77
N ARG A 384 11.61 -2.07 6.68
CA ARG A 384 10.16 -2.22 6.81
C ARG A 384 9.45 -0.88 7.08
N MET A 385 10.07 0.02 7.86
CA MET A 385 9.48 1.34 8.18
C MET A 385 9.42 2.30 6.98
N ILE A 386 10.36 2.19 6.03
CA ILE A 386 10.45 3.12 4.89
C ILE A 386 10.01 2.51 3.56
N ARG A 387 9.76 1.19 3.50
CA ARG A 387 9.39 0.49 2.27
C ARG A 387 8.08 1.07 1.71
N PRO A 388 8.09 1.62 0.48
CA PRO A 388 6.88 2.14 -0.13
C PRO A 388 5.88 1.03 -0.43
N GLU A 389 4.61 1.43 -0.48
CA GLU A 389 3.45 0.54 -0.56
C GLU A 389 3.51 -0.49 -1.68
N ILE A 390 3.93 -0.10 -2.89
CA ILE A 390 4.00 -0.99 -4.06
C ILE A 390 4.97 -2.14 -3.77
N GLN A 391 6.18 -1.78 -3.35
CA GLN A 391 7.23 -2.74 -3.01
C GLN A 391 6.86 -3.60 -1.80
N TYR A 392 6.18 -3.03 -0.80
CA TYR A 392 5.73 -3.79 0.36
C TYR A 392 4.63 -4.78 -0.02
N LYS A 393 3.66 -4.37 -0.83
CA LYS A 393 2.62 -5.27 -1.34
C LYS A 393 3.23 -6.43 -2.14
N ASP A 394 4.22 -6.17 -2.99
CA ASP A 394 4.87 -7.24 -3.76
C ASP A 394 5.63 -8.22 -2.87
N PHE A 395 6.29 -7.71 -1.82
CA PHE A 395 6.94 -8.55 -0.81
C PHE A 395 5.91 -9.44 -0.07
N LEU A 396 4.80 -8.87 0.40
CA LEU A 396 3.75 -9.64 1.08
C LEU A 396 3.08 -10.65 0.15
N ASP A 397 2.84 -10.28 -1.11
CA ASP A 397 2.26 -11.16 -2.13
C ASP A 397 3.17 -12.36 -2.40
N ALA A 398 4.48 -12.15 -2.55
CA ALA A 398 5.44 -13.22 -2.74
C ALA A 398 5.56 -14.13 -1.50
N LYS A 399 5.47 -13.55 -0.30
CA LYS A 399 5.52 -14.29 0.98
C LYS A 399 4.28 -15.17 1.18
N GLN A 400 3.10 -14.65 0.85
CA GLN A 400 1.82 -15.34 1.08
C GLN A 400 1.42 -16.29 -0.06
N PHE A 401 1.83 -15.99 -1.29
CA PHE A 401 1.51 -16.77 -2.49
C PHE A 401 2.78 -17.17 -3.26
N PRO A 402 3.62 -18.07 -2.70
CA PRO A 402 4.83 -18.51 -3.37
C PRO A 402 4.48 -19.19 -4.70
N ARG A 403 5.26 -18.89 -5.74
CA ARG A 403 5.13 -19.60 -7.02
C ARG A 403 5.60 -21.04 -6.82
N PRO A 404 4.92 -22.05 -7.38
CA PRO A 404 5.46 -23.39 -7.45
C PRO A 404 6.84 -23.33 -8.10
N LEU A 405 7.84 -23.94 -7.47
CA LEU A 405 9.14 -24.17 -8.12
C LEU A 405 8.85 -24.97 -9.38
N GLN A 406 9.14 -24.41 -10.56
CA GLN A 406 9.16 -25.24 -11.77
C GLN A 406 10.25 -26.30 -11.57
N PRO A 407 9.96 -27.59 -11.76
CA PRO A 407 10.98 -28.61 -11.77
C PRO A 407 12.05 -28.20 -12.77
N SER A 408 13.30 -28.09 -12.31
CA SER A 408 14.45 -27.91 -13.18
C SER A 408 14.47 -29.09 -14.15
N VAL A 409 14.19 -28.83 -15.43
CA VAL A 409 14.43 -29.82 -16.49
C VAL A 409 15.94 -29.89 -16.67
N LEU A 410 16.58 -30.68 -15.80
CA LEU A 410 17.94 -31.17 -16.01
C LEU A 410 17.83 -32.55 -16.66
N GLY A 411 18.25 -32.62 -17.92
CA GLY A 411 18.78 -33.85 -18.51
C GLY A 411 17.78 -34.78 -19.21
N ALA A 412 17.44 -34.45 -20.45
CA ALA A 412 17.30 -35.48 -21.49
C ALA A 412 17.80 -34.88 -22.81
N GLY A 413 19.08 -35.14 -23.10
CA GLY A 413 19.69 -34.78 -24.36
C GLY A 413 19.28 -35.75 -25.48
N SER A 414 19.13 -35.15 -26.67
CA SER A 414 19.35 -35.71 -28.00
C SER A 414 18.38 -36.78 -28.53
N LEU A 415 17.59 -36.40 -29.54
CA LEU A 415 17.78 -36.80 -30.95
C LEU A 415 16.53 -36.46 -31.76
N ARG A 416 16.60 -35.40 -32.58
CA ARG A 416 16.31 -35.45 -34.03
C ARG A 416 16.56 -34.09 -34.66
N ARG A 417 17.61 -34.07 -35.47
CA ARG A 417 18.01 -33.03 -36.42
C ARG A 417 17.44 -33.44 -37.78
N GLU A 418 16.91 -32.48 -38.52
CA GLU A 418 16.78 -32.36 -40.00
C GLU A 418 15.57 -31.42 -40.27
N LEU A 419 15.54 -30.48 -41.21
CA LEU A 419 16.46 -29.80 -42.13
C LEU A 419 15.56 -28.77 -42.84
N GLN A 420 15.87 -27.46 -42.87
CA GLN A 420 15.55 -26.52 -43.97
C GLN A 420 16.14 -25.09 -43.73
N PRO A 421 16.40 -24.30 -44.79
CA PRO A 421 17.59 -23.44 -44.94
C PRO A 421 17.40 -21.97 -44.50
N PRO A 422 18.47 -21.15 -44.46
CA PRO A 422 18.45 -19.85 -43.80
C PRO A 422 17.90 -18.74 -44.71
N ARG A 423 17.05 -17.87 -44.16
CA ARG A 423 16.71 -16.57 -44.79
C ARG A 423 17.25 -15.42 -43.94
N ARG A 424 18.01 -14.57 -44.66
CA ARG A 424 18.63 -13.28 -44.37
C ARG A 424 18.30 -12.56 -43.05
N ALA A 425 19.38 -12.12 -42.41
CA ALA A 425 19.40 -11.14 -41.35
C ALA A 425 18.76 -9.80 -41.77
N GLU A 426 17.84 -9.31 -40.95
CA GLU A 426 17.43 -7.91 -40.94
C GLU A 426 17.46 -7.45 -39.48
N GLN A 427 18.34 -6.49 -39.20
CA GLN A 427 18.56 -5.92 -37.87
C GLN A 427 17.32 -5.14 -37.43
N ARG A 428 16.71 -5.53 -36.30
CA ARG A 428 15.77 -4.68 -35.56
C ARG A 428 16.32 -4.38 -34.16
N PRO A 429 16.27 -3.12 -33.70
CA PRO A 429 16.88 -2.73 -32.44
C PRO A 429 16.08 -3.28 -31.25
N VAL A 430 16.82 -3.66 -30.22
CA VAL A 430 16.34 -4.12 -28.92
C VAL A 430 15.45 -3.05 -28.28
N ARG A 431 14.14 -3.29 -28.22
CA ARG A 431 13.23 -2.53 -27.37
C ARG A 431 13.43 -3.00 -25.93
N GLY A 432 13.98 -2.12 -25.10
CA GLY A 432 14.01 -2.27 -23.65
C GLY A 432 12.62 -2.57 -23.11
N THR A 433 12.57 -3.46 -22.12
CA THR A 433 11.40 -3.81 -21.32
C THR A 433 10.71 -2.55 -20.79
N ARG A 434 9.62 -2.13 -21.46
CA ARG A 434 8.66 -1.17 -20.95
C ARG A 434 7.91 -1.83 -19.81
N ILE A 435 8.01 -1.25 -18.61
CA ILE A 435 7.08 -1.52 -17.51
C ILE A 435 5.70 -1.07 -17.98
N ASP A 436 4.77 -2.02 -18.02
CA ASP A 436 3.40 -1.83 -18.48
C ASP A 436 2.62 -0.94 -17.50
N LEU A 437 2.27 0.27 -17.93
CA LEU A 437 1.60 1.29 -17.13
C LEU A 437 0.16 0.89 -16.73
N ASP A 438 -0.46 -0.02 -17.46
CA ASP A 438 -1.77 -0.57 -17.10
C ASP A 438 -1.71 -1.42 -15.81
N ARG A 439 -0.53 -1.95 -15.47
CA ARG A 439 -0.31 -2.69 -14.21
C ARG A 439 -0.21 -1.78 -12.99
N LEU A 440 0.06 -0.48 -13.15
CA LEU A 440 0.14 0.50 -12.06
C LEU A 440 -1.20 1.20 -11.75
N GLY A 441 -2.29 0.83 -12.43
CA GLY A 441 -3.61 1.44 -12.22
C GLY A 441 -3.73 2.89 -12.74
N LEU A 442 -2.72 3.38 -13.48
CA LEU A 442 -2.79 4.65 -14.20
C LEU A 442 -3.20 4.36 -15.64
N GLY A 443 -4.51 4.15 -15.84
CA GLY A 443 -5.05 3.79 -17.14
C GLY A 443 -4.79 4.86 -18.20
N LEU A 444 -3.97 4.52 -19.19
CA LEU A 444 -3.86 5.19 -20.48
C LEU A 444 -3.34 4.18 -21.51
N ASN A 445 -4.19 3.73 -22.44
CA ASN A 445 -3.94 4.04 -23.85
C ASN A 445 -5.05 3.65 -24.86
N GLN A 446 -5.16 4.56 -25.84
CA GLN A 446 -5.53 4.41 -27.25
C GLN A 446 -7.00 4.22 -27.65
N THR A 447 -7.68 5.36 -27.78
CA THR A 447 -8.61 5.58 -28.89
C THR A 447 -7.81 5.67 -30.19
N ALA A 448 -7.93 4.67 -31.06
CA ALA A 448 -7.57 4.81 -32.47
C ALA A 448 -8.76 5.46 -33.22
N PRO A 449 -8.53 6.41 -34.14
CA PRO A 449 -9.58 6.96 -34.98
C PRO A 449 -9.96 5.93 -36.05
N LEU A 450 -11.25 5.61 -36.16
CA LEU A 450 -11.79 4.92 -37.32
C LEU A 450 -11.75 5.89 -38.51
N ALA A 451 -10.67 5.82 -39.27
CA ALA A 451 -10.64 6.26 -40.66
C ALA A 451 -11.31 5.18 -41.51
N GLY A 452 -12.48 5.49 -42.09
CA GLY A 452 -13.27 4.53 -42.86
C GLY A 452 -14.11 5.19 -43.95
N ARG A 453 -13.44 5.51 -45.06
CA ARG A 453 -13.95 5.56 -46.45
C ARG A 453 -15.28 6.28 -46.72
N LYS A 454 -15.14 7.48 -47.30
CA LYS A 454 -16.02 7.95 -48.38
C LYS A 454 -15.99 6.94 -49.55
N ARG A 455 -17.15 6.53 -50.03
CA ARG A 455 -17.38 6.20 -51.45
C ARG A 455 -18.64 6.93 -51.93
N PRO A 456 -18.68 7.39 -53.19
CA PRO A 456 -19.74 8.23 -53.73
C PRO A 456 -20.80 7.43 -54.52
N LEU A 457 -21.87 8.15 -54.92
CA LEU A 457 -22.94 7.81 -55.89
C LEU A 457 -24.01 6.85 -55.31
N ARG A 458 -25.32 7.14 -55.37
CA ARG A 458 -26.14 7.99 -56.24
C ARG A 458 -27.10 8.87 -55.45
#